data_AF-A0A0F9IZ76-F1
#
_entry.id   AF-A0A0F9IZ76-F1
#
_cell.length_a   1.000
_cell.length_b   1.000
_cell.length_c   1.000
_cell.angle_alpha   90.00
_cell.angle_beta   90.00
_cell.angle_gamma   90.00
#
_symmetry.space_group_name_H-M   'P 1'
#
loop_
_entity.id
_entity.type
_entity.pdbx_description
1 polymer ?
#
loop_
_entity_poly.entity_id
_entity_poly.type
_entity_poly.pdbx_seq_one_letter_code
_entity_poly.pdbx_strand_id
1 'polypeptide(L)' 'MRYHNWIKYGQTGMAIEIIIRDDSGAKIAGFKVHAKDKKAIRKVLKTIKMAYNIDLSIKYDEKEKDLDWLK' A
#
# COMPACT_ATOMS: atom_id res chain seq x y z
N MET A 1 -11.13 -29.03 10.52
CA MET A 1 -12.08 -27.91 10.29
C MET A 1 -11.30 -26.72 9.77
N ARG A 2 -11.66 -26.12 8.63
CA ARG A 2 -11.02 -24.89 8.13
C ARG A 2 -11.62 -23.70 8.88
N TYR A 3 -10.80 -22.98 9.64
CA TYR A 3 -11.21 -21.75 10.31
C TYR A 3 -11.49 -20.68 9.26
N HIS A 4 -12.72 -20.19 9.19
CA HIS A 4 -13.07 -19.04 8.38
C HIS A 4 -12.67 -17.78 9.16
N ASN A 5 -11.66 -17.07 8.66
CA ASN A 5 -11.25 -15.78 9.23
C ASN A 5 -12.15 -14.68 8.66
N TRP A 6 -13.23 -14.37 9.37
CA TRP A 6 -14.10 -13.25 9.04
C TRP A 6 -13.43 -11.94 9.45
N ILE A 7 -13.13 -11.07 8.47
CA ILE A 7 -12.58 -9.73 8.73
C ILE A 7 -13.75 -8.79 9.01
N LYS A 8 -13.67 -8.04 10.12
CA LYS A 8 -14.71 -7.05 10.45
C LYS A 8 -14.71 -5.92 9.43
N TYR A 9 -15.89 -5.64 8.88
CA TYR A 9 -16.09 -4.51 7.97
C TYR A 9 -15.68 -3.19 8.65
N GLY A 10 -14.99 -2.32 7.90
CA GLY A 10 -14.50 -1.02 8.40
C GLY A 10 -13.22 -1.08 9.26
N GLN A 11 -12.61 -2.24 9.49
CA GLN A 11 -11.30 -2.28 10.15
C GLN A 11 -10.21 -1.71 9.26
N THR A 12 -9.45 -0.76 9.81
CA THR A 12 -8.24 -0.26 9.18
C THR A 12 -7.25 -1.40 9.03
N GLY A 13 -6.76 -1.63 7.81
CA GLY A 13 -5.78 -2.67 7.52
C GLY A 13 -4.54 -2.53 8.43
N MET A 14 -4.18 -3.61 9.12
CA MET A 14 -3.03 -3.61 10.03
C MET A 14 -1.70 -3.53 9.29
N ALA A 15 -1.65 -4.06 8.06
CA ALA A 15 -0.46 -4.11 7.25
C ALA A 15 -0.77 -3.68 5.80
N ILE A 16 0.23 -3.07 5.18
CA ILE A 16 0.27 -2.71 3.77
C ILE A 16 1.20 -3.73 3.11
N GLU A 17 0.75 -4.30 2.00
CA GLU A 17 1.56 -5.17 1.15
C GLU A 17 1.72 -4.51 -0.23
N ILE A 18 2.97 -4.42 -0.70
CA ILE A 18 3.32 -3.92 -2.03
C ILE A 18 4.01 -5.05 -2.77
N ILE A 19 3.47 -5.43 -3.93
CA ILE A 19 4.01 -6.50 -4.78
C ILE A 19 4.40 -5.87 -6.12
N ILE A 20 5.64 -6.11 -6.54
CA ILE A 20 6.15 -5.69 -7.84
C ILE A 20 6.19 -6.91 -8.74
N ARG A 21 5.60 -6.80 -9.92
CA ARG A 21 5.56 -7.84 -10.96
C ARG A 21 6.17 -7.31 -12.25
N ASP A 22 6.69 -8.23 -13.06
CA ASP A 22 7.05 -7.92 -14.45
C ASP A 22 5.80 -7.87 -15.34
N ASP A 23 6.03 -7.63 -16.62
CA ASP A 23 5.03 -7.64 -17.69
C ASP A 23 4.38 -9.01 -17.90
N SER A 24 5.12 -10.10 -17.63
CA SER A 24 4.58 -11.47 -17.63
C SER A 24 3.67 -11.77 -16.44
N GLY A 25 3.66 -10.90 -15.42
CA GLY A 25 2.91 -11.05 -14.18
C GLY A 25 3.65 -11.86 -13.11
N ALA A 26 4.89 -12.27 -13.35
CA ALA A 26 5.74 -12.95 -12.39
C ALA A 26 6.17 -11.98 -11.28
N LYS A 27 6.22 -12.49 -10.04
CA LYS A 27 6.59 -11.68 -8.88
C LYS A 27 8.10 -11.42 -8.86
N ILE A 28 8.49 -10.16 -8.93
CA ILE A 28 9.88 -9.71 -8.77
C ILE A 28 10.20 -9.47 -7.29
N ALA A 29 9.31 -8.77 -6.59
CA ALA A 29 9.52 -8.40 -5.19
C ALA A 29 8.21 -8.26 -4.41
N GLY A 30 8.30 -8.34 -3.09
CA GLY A 30 7.18 -8.12 -2.19
C GLY A 30 7.63 -7.49 -0.88
N PHE A 31 6.91 -6.47 -0.42
CA PHE A 31 7.15 -5.77 0.82
C PHE A 31 5.89 -5.80 1.65
N LYS A 32 5.99 -6.17 2.93
CA LYS A 32 4.88 -6.16 3.87
C LYS A 32 5.29 -5.39 5.11
N VAL A 33 4.53 -4.36 5.45
CA VAL A 33 4.83 -3.47 6.59
C VAL A 33 3.56 -3.17 7.37
N HIS A 34 3.70 -2.99 8.69
CA HIS A 34 2.57 -2.57 9.50
C HIS A 34 2.17 -1.14 9.12
N ALA A 35 0.87 -0.88 8.92
CA ALA A 35 0.36 0.40 8.43
C ALA A 35 0.68 1.59 9.36
N LYS A 36 0.84 1.32 10.66
CA LYS A 36 1.25 2.33 11.65
C LYS A 36 2.75 2.64 11.67
N ASP A 37 3.60 1.79 11.07
CA ASP A 37 5.05 2.00 11.06
C ASP A 37 5.47 2.89 9.89
N LYS A 38 5.34 4.21 10.10
CA LYS A 38 5.72 5.22 9.11
C LYS A 38 7.19 5.15 8.70
N LYS A 39 8.09 4.69 9.59
CA LYS A 39 9.53 4.60 9.30
C LYS A 39 9.82 3.43 8.36
N ALA A 40 9.21 2.28 8.62
CA ALA A 40 9.29 1.12 7.74
C ALA A 40 8.68 1.42 6.37
N ILE A 41 7.50 2.07 6.33
CA ILE A 41 6.85 2.49 5.08
C ILE A 41 7.79 3.37 4.25
N ARG A 42 8.36 4.44 4.83
CA ARG A 42 9.30 5.32 4.11
C ARG A 42 10.52 4.58 3.58
N LYS A 43 11.05 3.62 4.36
CA LYS A 43 12.19 2.80 3.93
C LYS A 43 11.83 1.95 2.71
N VAL A 44 10.66 1.29 2.74
CA VAL A 44 10.15 0.51 1.60
C VAL A 44 9.98 1.40 0.37
N LEU A 45 9.31 2.54 0.49
CA LEU A 45 9.11 3.46 -0.63
C LEU A 45 10.45 3.95 -1.23
N LYS A 46 11.43 4.27 -0.37
CA LYS A 46 12.78 4.65 -0.82
C LYS A 46 13.45 3.51 -1.59
N THR A 47 13.36 2.28 -1.07
CA THR A 47 13.91 1.09 -1.75
C THR A 47 13.26 0.89 -3.12
N ILE A 48 11.93 1.03 -3.21
CA ILE A 48 11.20 0.88 -4.47
C ILE A 48 11.67 1.93 -5.50
N LYS A 49 11.75 3.20 -5.07
CA LYS A 49 12.23 4.28 -5.92
C LYS A 49 13.66 4.06 -6.41
N MET A 50 14.57 3.63 -5.53
CA MET A 50 15.97 3.41 -5.90
C MET A 50 16.18 2.17 -6.78
N ALA A 51 15.48 1.07 -6.50
CA ALA A 51 15.71 -0.20 -7.17
C ALA A 51 14.95 -0.33 -8.50
N TYR A 52 13.77 0.29 -8.61
CA TYR A 52 12.88 0.12 -9.76
C TYR A 52 12.56 1.44 -10.48
N ASN A 53 13.11 2.57 -10.00
CA ASN A 53 12.81 3.91 -10.53
C ASN A 53 11.31 4.25 -10.53
N ILE A 54 10.55 3.68 -9.58
CA ILE A 54 9.11 3.94 -9.40
C ILE A 54 8.93 4.95 -8.27
N ASP A 55 8.38 6.12 -8.59
CA ASP A 55 8.03 7.13 -7.59
C ASP A 55 6.57 6.97 -7.15
N LEU A 56 6.37 6.52 -5.92
CA LEU A 56 5.06 6.37 -5.29
C LEU A 56 4.70 7.58 -4.41
N SER A 57 5.42 8.70 -4.53
CA SER A 57 4.98 9.95 -3.92
C SER A 57 3.65 10.36 -4.58
N ILE A 58 2.56 10.10 -3.88
CA ILE A 58 1.23 10.57 -4.26
C ILE A 58 1.32 12.09 -4.27
N LYS A 59 1.26 12.70 -5.46
CA LYS A 59 0.75 14.06 -5.56
C LYS A 59 -0.69 13.95 -5.07
N TYR A 60 -0.94 14.39 -3.85
CA TYR A 60 -2.29 14.68 -3.41
C TYR A 60 -2.77 15.78 -4.37
N ASP A 61 -3.42 15.40 -5.47
CA ASP A 61 -4.18 16.36 -6.27
C ASP A 61 -5.22 16.90 -5.29
N GLU A 62 -5.15 18.20 -5.00
CA GLU A 62 -6.08 18.93 -4.12
C GLU A 62 -7.55 18.89 -4.61
N LYS A 63 -7.86 18.07 -5.62
CA LYS A 63 -9.21 17.75 -6.10
C LYS A 63 -10.01 16.86 -5.14
N GLU A 64 -9.42 16.34 -4.07
CA GLU A 64 -10.19 15.68 -2.98
C GLU A 64 -11.03 16.65 -2.11
N LYS A 65 -11.08 17.95 -2.44
CA LYS A 65 -12.17 18.84 -1.96
C LYS A 65 -13.54 18.49 -2.55
N ASP A 66 -13.61 17.70 -3.64
CA ASP A 66 -14.87 17.30 -4.27
C ASP A 66 -15.59 16.15 -3.53
N LEU A 67 -15.14 15.75 -2.34
CA LEU A 67 -15.83 14.77 -1.47
C LEU A 67 -16.53 15.41 -0.25
N ASP A 68 -16.58 16.75 -0.17
CA ASP A 68 -17.30 17.47 0.91
C ASP A 68 -18.82 17.23 0.92
N TRP A 69 -19.40 16.64 -0.14
CA TRP A 69 -20.83 16.29 -0.22
C TRP A 69 -21.21 14.99 0.51
N LEU A 70 -20.26 14.28 1.12
CA LEU A 70 -20.50 13.07 1.92
C LEU A 70 -20.71 13.36 3.43
N LYS A 71 -20.91 14.63 3.80
CA LYS A 71 -21.33 15.05 5.15
C LYS A 71 -22.76 15.55 5.18
#